data_AF-A0A812MTW7-F1
#
_entry.id   AF-A0A812MTW7-F1
#
_cell.length_a   1.000
_cell.length_b   1.000
_cell.length_c   1.000
_cell.angle_alpha   90.00
_cell.angle_beta   90.00
_cell.angle_gamma   90.00
#
_symmetry.space_group_name_H-M   'P 1'
#
loop_
_entity.id
_entity.type
_entity.pdbx_description
1 polymer ?
#
loop_
_entity_poly.entity_id
_entity_poly.type
_entity_poly.pdbx_seq_one_letter_code
_entity_poly.pdbx_strand_id
1 'polypeptide(L)'
;MLHTIGIFSSDVPESLRKPALSNVQPSFIDYGDGCVLAKGFDNDRAIQAYEATLQDMMANGGFANPAVAQICTGLATLYDTKAAMTKDAQYYDRCVEYMSMVQQGMQAGMGEAAQYDPMYRVIEARRQKVLRKKEKRLAKGAPDAELQALLNQRPEPRRPARK
;
A
#
# COMPACT_ATOMS: atom_id res chain seq x y z
N MET A 1 -9.48 -11.15 -53.51
CA MET A 1 -9.34 -9.67 -53.47
C MET A 1 -8.55 -9.31 -52.22
N LEU A 2 -7.31 -8.87 -52.37
CA LEU A 2 -6.43 -8.49 -51.26
C LEU A 2 -6.83 -7.09 -50.77
N HIS A 3 -7.46 -7.00 -49.60
CA HIS A 3 -7.72 -5.71 -48.95
C HIS A 3 -6.41 -5.16 -48.40
N THR A 4 -5.85 -4.15 -49.08
CA THR A 4 -4.68 -3.43 -48.63
C THR A 4 -5.12 -2.49 -47.50
N ILE A 5 -4.78 -2.83 -46.27
CA ILE A 5 -5.02 -1.95 -45.10
C ILE A 5 -4.02 -0.80 -45.21
N GLY A 6 -4.47 0.35 -45.71
CA GLY A 6 -3.66 1.56 -45.76
C GLY A 6 -3.29 2.07 -44.37
N ILE A 7 -2.15 2.74 -44.24
CA ILE A 7 -1.58 3.27 -42.98
C ILE A 7 -2.53 4.27 -42.28
N PHE A 8 -3.53 4.80 -43.00
CA PHE A 8 -4.56 5.74 -42.52
C PHE A 8 -5.98 5.13 -42.48
N SER A 9 -6.12 3.80 -42.63
CA SER A 9 -7.42 3.14 -42.53
C SER A 9 -7.89 3.14 -41.06
N SER A 10 -9.12 3.57 -40.81
CA SER A 10 -9.78 3.51 -39.49
C SER A 10 -10.03 2.08 -39.00
N ASP A 11 -9.93 1.09 -39.89
CA ASP A 11 -10.17 -0.32 -39.61
C ASP A 11 -8.89 -1.02 -39.14
N VAL A 12 -8.25 -0.48 -38.11
CA VAL A 12 -7.15 -1.18 -37.42
C VAL A 12 -7.76 -2.31 -36.59
N PRO A 13 -7.40 -3.59 -36.85
CA PRO A 13 -7.91 -4.71 -36.06
C PRO A 13 -7.52 -4.55 -34.59
N GLU A 14 -8.41 -4.95 -33.69
CA GLU A 14 -8.30 -4.70 -32.25
C GLU A 14 -6.98 -5.23 -31.64
N SER A 15 -6.45 -6.32 -32.19
CA SER A 15 -5.16 -6.91 -31.81
C SER A 15 -3.93 -6.05 -32.13
N LEU A 16 -4.04 -5.08 -33.05
CA LEU A 16 -2.97 -4.16 -33.45
C LEU A 16 -3.16 -2.75 -32.87
N ARG A 17 -4.27 -2.48 -32.18
CA ARG A 17 -4.48 -1.21 -31.48
C ARG A 17 -3.58 -1.19 -30.25
N LYS A 18 -2.81 -0.11 -30.07
CA LYS A 18 -2.09 0.12 -28.82
C LYS A 18 -3.13 0.12 -27.69
N PRO A 19 -2.95 -0.66 -26.61
CA PRO A 19 -3.85 -0.60 -25.47
C PRO A 19 -3.93 0.85 -24.97
N ALA A 20 -5.13 1.29 -24.58
CA ALA A 20 -5.31 2.62 -24.03
C ALA A 20 -4.29 2.85 -22.90
N LEU A 21 -3.63 4.02 -22.87
CA LEU A 21 -2.61 4.33 -21.86
C LEU A 21 -3.10 4.07 -20.44
N SER A 22 -4.40 4.25 -20.17
CA SER A 22 -5.05 3.98 -18.88
C SER A 22 -5.06 2.51 -18.43
N ASN A 23 -4.79 1.57 -19.34
CA ASN A 23 -4.66 0.14 -19.04
C ASN A 23 -3.20 -0.30 -18.86
N VAL A 24 -2.23 0.56 -19.19
CA VAL A 24 -0.79 0.23 -19.17
C VAL A 24 -0.03 1.07 -18.15
N GLN A 25 -0.42 2.32 -17.96
CA GLN A 25 0.25 3.26 -17.07
C GLN A 25 -0.68 3.71 -15.95
N PRO A 26 -0.13 4.03 -14.77
CA PRO A 26 -0.90 4.64 -13.70
C PRO A 26 -1.56 5.90 -14.25
N SER A 27 -2.89 5.91 -14.19
CA SER A 27 -3.71 6.99 -14.73
C SER A 27 -4.76 7.39 -13.71
N PHE A 28 -5.23 8.61 -13.84
CA PHE A 28 -6.31 9.14 -13.03
C PHE A 28 -7.56 9.19 -13.90
N ILE A 29 -8.62 8.52 -13.45
CA ILE A 29 -9.93 8.60 -14.09
C ILE A 29 -10.73 9.65 -13.34
N ASP A 30 -11.06 10.72 -14.04
CA ASP A 30 -12.00 11.74 -13.58
C ASP A 30 -13.44 11.28 -13.94
N TYR A 31 -14.33 11.27 -12.95
CA TYR A 31 -15.73 10.91 -13.13
C TYR A 31 -16.65 12.11 -13.38
N GLY A 32 -16.11 13.33 -13.41
CA GLY A 32 -16.84 14.56 -13.71
C GLY A 32 -17.63 15.15 -12.53
N ASP A 33 -17.59 14.50 -11.37
CA ASP A 33 -18.15 14.96 -10.09
C ASP A 33 -17.08 15.61 -9.18
N GLY A 34 -15.88 15.83 -9.71
CA GLY A 34 -14.70 16.27 -8.96
C GLY A 34 -13.98 15.13 -8.24
N CYS A 35 -14.45 13.88 -8.35
CA CYS A 35 -13.76 12.71 -7.81
C CYS A 35 -12.84 12.09 -8.86
N VAL A 36 -11.61 11.79 -8.43
CA VAL A 36 -10.57 11.21 -9.27
C VAL A 36 -10.13 9.87 -8.68
N LEU A 37 -10.15 8.80 -9.49
CA LEU A 37 -9.69 7.46 -9.09
C LEU A 37 -8.36 7.13 -9.75
N ALA A 38 -7.38 6.71 -8.94
CA ALA A 38 -6.15 6.12 -9.45
C ALA A 38 -6.42 4.71 -10.01
N LYS A 39 -6.14 4.48 -11.29
CA LYS A 39 -6.24 3.19 -11.98
C LYS A 39 -4.86 2.75 -12.45
N GLY A 40 -4.56 1.45 -12.26
CA GLY A 40 -3.31 0.86 -12.74
C GLY A 40 -2.08 1.18 -11.88
N PHE A 41 -2.28 1.62 -10.63
CA PHE A 41 -1.18 1.80 -9.68
C PHE A 41 -0.77 0.44 -9.11
N ASP A 42 0.41 -0.03 -9.53
CA ASP A 42 1.03 -1.23 -8.97
C ASP A 42 1.77 -0.85 -7.67
N ASN A 43 1.06 -1.01 -6.56
CA ASN A 43 1.62 -0.74 -5.23
C ASN A 43 2.83 -1.61 -4.92
N ASP A 44 2.88 -2.85 -5.41
CA ASP A 44 3.97 -3.78 -5.12
C ASP A 44 5.26 -3.34 -5.81
N ARG A 45 5.15 -2.95 -7.08
CA ARG A 45 6.27 -2.38 -7.82
C ARG A 45 6.72 -1.04 -7.24
N ALA A 46 5.79 -0.20 -6.81
CA ALA A 46 6.12 1.08 -6.16
C ALA A 46 6.88 0.85 -4.84
N ILE A 47 6.43 -0.10 -4.01
CA ILE A 47 7.10 -0.46 -2.76
C ILE A 47 8.53 -0.94 -3.06
N GLN A 48 8.73 -1.85 -4.01
CA GLN A 48 10.06 -2.35 -4.38
C GLN A 48 11.00 -1.22 -4.81
N ALA A 49 10.52 -0.31 -5.66
CA ALA A 49 11.32 0.83 -6.12
C ALA A 49 11.71 1.75 -4.96
N TYR A 50 10.76 2.09 -4.10
CA TYR A 50 11.03 2.95 -2.94
C TYR A 50 11.98 2.26 -1.95
N GLU A 51 11.84 0.95 -1.69
CA GLU A 51 12.74 0.20 -0.81
C GLU A 51 14.17 0.14 -1.36
N ALA A 52 14.34 -0.07 -2.67
CA ALA A 52 15.65 -0.02 -3.31
C ALA A 52 16.28 1.38 -3.16
N THR A 53 15.53 2.45 -3.44
CA THR A 53 16.03 3.82 -3.27
C THR A 53 16.35 4.15 -1.81
N LEU A 54 15.58 3.60 -0.86
CA LEU A 54 15.84 3.79 0.56
C LEU A 54 17.18 3.14 0.95
N GLN A 55 17.47 1.94 0.46
CA GLN A 55 18.74 1.25 0.71
C GLN A 55 19.93 2.08 0.19
N ASP A 56 19.83 2.60 -1.03
CA ASP A 56 20.88 3.43 -1.63
C ASP A 56 21.09 4.73 -0.84
N MET A 57 20.01 5.40 -0.45
CA MET A 57 20.08 6.66 0.31
C MET A 57 20.62 6.45 1.72
N MET A 58 20.25 5.34 2.36
CA MET A 58 20.76 4.94 3.67
C MET A 58 22.27 4.63 3.62
N ALA A 59 22.75 3.98 2.55
CA ALA A 59 24.18 3.71 2.37
C ALA A 59 25.01 4.98 2.16
N ASN A 60 24.46 5.99 1.49
CA ASN A 60 25.19 7.21 1.13
C ASN A 60 25.17 8.31 2.21
N GLY A 61 24.09 8.40 3.01
CA GLY A 61 23.92 9.51 3.96
C GLY A 61 23.12 9.18 5.21
N GLY A 62 22.66 7.93 5.37
CA GLY A 62 21.86 7.50 6.51
C GLY A 62 20.65 8.40 6.78
N PHE A 63 20.29 8.54 8.05
CA PHE A 63 19.14 9.35 8.49
C PHE A 63 19.34 10.86 8.39
N ALA A 64 20.58 11.34 8.20
CA ALA A 64 20.84 12.77 8.01
C ALA A 64 20.38 13.26 6.61
N ASN A 65 20.18 12.34 5.66
CA ASN A 65 19.70 12.68 4.34
C ASN A 65 18.18 12.98 4.35
N PRO A 66 17.74 14.20 3.99
CA PRO A 66 16.31 14.55 3.99
C PRO A 66 15.47 13.71 3.02
N ALA A 67 16.09 13.12 1.98
CA ALA A 67 15.41 12.23 1.05
C ALA A 67 14.88 10.95 1.75
N VAL A 68 15.59 10.45 2.77
CA VAL A 68 15.19 9.25 3.53
C VAL A 68 13.82 9.45 4.18
N ALA A 69 13.60 10.61 4.82
CA ALA A 69 12.31 10.92 5.44
C ALA A 69 11.17 10.98 4.42
N GLN A 70 11.42 11.51 3.21
CA GLN A 70 10.43 11.58 2.14
C GLN A 70 10.09 10.17 1.60
N ILE A 71 11.11 9.35 1.34
CA ILE A 71 10.94 7.97 0.87
C ILE A 71 10.16 7.13 1.90
N CYS A 72 10.55 7.21 3.19
CA CYS A 72 9.84 6.53 4.28
C CYS A 72 8.38 7.00 4.41
N THR A 73 8.09 8.28 4.21
CA THR A 73 6.71 8.81 4.22
C THR A 73 5.88 8.24 3.06
N GLY A 74 6.49 8.09 1.88
CA GLY A 74 5.90 7.41 0.72
C GLY A 74 5.60 5.94 1.01
N LEU A 75 6.59 5.21 1.53
CA LEU A 75 6.45 3.79 1.92
C LEU A 75 5.37 3.59 2.96
N ALA A 76 5.32 4.42 4.01
CA ALA A 76 4.26 4.34 5.02
C ALA A 76 2.86 4.51 4.40
N THR A 77 2.73 5.35 3.38
CA THR A 77 1.45 5.55 2.67
C THR A 77 1.11 4.36 1.80
N LEU A 78 2.06 3.85 1.02
CA LEU A 78 1.89 2.65 0.20
C LEU A 78 1.47 1.44 1.07
N TYR A 79 2.13 1.24 2.21
CA TYR A 79 1.79 0.16 3.13
C TYR A 79 0.43 0.35 3.83
N ASP A 80 0.01 1.57 4.20
CA ASP A 80 -1.36 1.81 4.73
C ASP A 80 -2.43 1.49 3.67
N THR A 81 -2.19 1.86 2.40
CA THR A 81 -3.11 1.54 1.31
C THR A 81 -3.16 0.03 1.04
N LYS A 82 -2.00 -0.63 1.03
CA LYS A 82 -1.90 -2.08 0.85
C LYS A 82 -2.61 -2.83 1.99
N ALA A 83 -2.40 -2.41 3.25
CA ALA A 83 -3.08 -2.95 4.42
C ALA A 83 -4.61 -2.78 4.35
N ALA A 84 -5.09 -1.65 3.80
CA ALA A 84 -6.52 -1.43 3.61
C ALA A 84 -7.13 -2.37 2.54
N MET A 85 -6.38 -2.65 1.47
CA MET A 85 -6.81 -3.53 0.37
C MET A 85 -6.75 -5.01 0.75
N THR A 86 -5.62 -5.49 1.26
CA THR A 86 -5.40 -6.91 1.61
C THR A 86 -6.02 -7.29 2.95
N LYS A 87 -6.31 -6.29 3.81
CA LYS A 87 -6.82 -6.45 5.18
C LYS A 87 -5.86 -7.20 6.12
N ASP A 88 -4.59 -7.32 5.76
CA ASP A 88 -3.57 -7.96 6.57
C ASP A 88 -2.99 -6.99 7.62
N ALA A 89 -2.82 -7.49 8.85
CA ALA A 89 -2.25 -6.74 9.96
C ALA A 89 -0.75 -6.47 9.79
N GLN A 90 -0.01 -7.34 9.08
CA GLN A 90 1.44 -7.23 8.91
C GLN A 90 1.84 -5.95 8.15
N TYR A 91 1.01 -5.50 7.21
CA TYR A 91 1.28 -4.26 6.47
C TYR A 91 1.10 -3.00 7.33
N TYR A 92 0.26 -3.04 8.36
CA TYR A 92 0.21 -1.95 9.34
C TYR A 92 1.50 -1.88 10.17
N ASP A 93 2.15 -3.01 10.44
CA ASP A 93 3.44 -3.02 11.15
C ASP A 93 4.55 -2.38 10.33
N ARG A 94 4.64 -2.72 9.04
CA ARG A 94 5.56 -2.05 8.10
C ARG A 94 5.28 -0.54 8.00
N CYS A 95 4.01 -0.16 7.94
CA CYS A 95 3.62 1.25 7.94
C CYS A 95 4.12 1.99 9.19
N VAL A 96 3.99 1.39 10.38
CA VAL A 96 4.47 1.97 11.65
C VAL A 96 6.00 2.02 11.71
N GLU A 97 6.68 0.99 11.21
CA GLU A 97 8.14 0.93 11.10
C GLU A 97 8.68 2.12 10.29
N TYR A 98 8.14 2.34 9.07
CA TYR A 98 8.56 3.47 8.25
C TYR A 98 8.22 4.82 8.87
N MET A 99 7.08 4.96 9.56
CA MET A 99 6.78 6.20 10.31
C MET A 99 7.80 6.45 11.43
N SER A 100 8.27 5.40 12.10
CA SER A 100 9.34 5.51 13.09
C SER A 100 10.66 5.93 12.45
N MET A 101 10.97 5.44 11.25
CA MET A 101 12.15 5.87 10.49
C MET A 101 12.08 7.35 10.09
N VAL A 102 10.89 7.88 9.75
CA VAL A 102 10.72 9.32 9.51
C VAL A 102 11.07 10.13 10.76
N GLN A 103 10.59 9.70 11.94
CA GLN A 103 10.90 10.35 13.21
C GLN A 103 12.41 10.33 13.51
N GLN A 104 13.08 9.21 13.24
CA GLN A 104 14.54 9.10 13.37
C GLN A 104 15.27 10.05 12.43
N GLY A 105 14.82 10.20 11.18
CA GLY A 105 15.37 11.18 10.24
C GLY A 105 15.23 12.63 10.73
N MET A 106 14.07 12.97 11.30
CA MET A 106 13.85 14.29 11.89
C MET A 106 14.75 14.54 13.12
N GLN A 107 14.88 13.55 13.99
CA GLN A 107 15.75 13.61 15.17
C GLN A 107 17.24 13.69 14.78
N ALA A 108 17.65 13.04 13.69
CA ALA A 108 19.02 13.13 13.19
C ALA A 108 19.37 14.55 12.71
N GLY A 109 18.41 15.28 12.14
CA GLY A 109 18.61 16.65 11.67
C GLY A 109 18.44 17.73 12.75
N MET A 110 17.45 17.59 13.64
CA MET A 110 17.05 18.63 14.60
C MET A 110 17.31 18.25 16.06
N GLY A 111 17.79 17.04 16.34
CA GLY A 111 17.95 16.51 17.69
C GLY A 111 16.62 16.37 18.43
N GLU A 112 16.65 16.56 19.74
CA GLU A 112 15.46 16.49 20.61
C GLU A 112 14.41 17.57 20.28
N ALA A 113 14.84 18.68 19.66
CA ALA A 113 13.93 19.75 19.25
C ALA A 113 12.91 19.29 18.20
N ALA A 114 13.18 18.18 17.49
CA ALA A 114 12.25 17.59 16.53
C ALA A 114 10.85 17.33 17.11
N GLN A 115 10.74 17.02 18.41
CA GLN A 115 9.46 16.69 19.07
C GLN A 115 8.49 17.87 19.11
N TYR A 116 9.00 19.09 19.07
CA TYR A 116 8.19 20.31 19.07
C TYR A 116 7.76 20.73 17.66
N ASP A 117 8.34 20.12 16.63
CA ASP A 117 7.98 20.42 15.25
C ASP A 117 6.53 19.95 14.93
N PRO A 118 5.71 20.78 14.26
CA PRO A 118 4.35 20.40 13.90
C PRO A 118 4.28 19.10 13.07
N MET A 119 5.25 18.84 12.20
CA MET A 119 5.30 17.63 11.39
C MET A 119 5.47 16.38 12.25
N TYR A 120 6.31 16.45 13.29
CA TYR A 120 6.55 15.33 14.19
C TYR A 120 5.25 14.90 14.89
N ARG A 121 4.46 15.89 15.37
CA ARG A 121 3.15 15.63 15.99
C ARG A 121 2.13 15.06 15.01
N VAL A 122 2.14 15.51 13.77
CA VAL A 122 1.28 14.95 12.70
C VAL A 122 1.65 13.49 12.43
N ILE A 123 2.94 13.17 12.38
CA ILE A 123 3.42 11.80 12.19
C ILE A 123 3.01 10.92 13.38
N GLU A 124 3.15 11.39 14.62
CA GLU A 124 2.70 10.65 15.80
C GLU A 124 1.20 10.39 15.79
N ALA A 125 0.39 11.41 15.50
CA ALA A 125 -1.05 11.25 15.40
C ALA A 125 -1.44 10.26 14.30
N ARG A 126 -0.73 10.28 13.16
CA ARG A 126 -0.91 9.31 12.07
C ARG A 126 -0.53 7.90 12.51
N ARG A 127 0.60 7.73 13.20
CA ARG A 127 1.07 6.45 13.74
C ARG A 127 0.06 5.85 14.72
N GLN A 128 -0.47 6.65 15.64
CA GLN A 128 -1.52 6.21 16.56
C GLN A 128 -2.80 5.78 15.83
N LYS A 129 -3.20 6.49 14.77
CA LYS A 129 -4.35 6.08 13.94
C LYS A 129 -4.11 4.73 13.27
N VAL A 130 -2.91 4.49 12.75
CA VAL A 130 -2.54 3.20 12.14
C VAL A 130 -2.57 2.07 13.16
N LEU A 131 -2.04 2.28 14.37
CA LEU A 131 -2.11 1.29 15.45
C LEU A 131 -3.56 0.95 15.84
N ARG A 132 -4.42 1.96 15.96
CA ARG A 132 -5.87 1.74 16.20
C ARG A 132 -6.53 0.96 15.07
N LYS A 133 -6.17 1.23 13.80
CA LYS A 133 -6.65 0.44 12.66
C LYS A 133 -6.21 -1.02 12.81
N LYS A 134 -4.94 -1.28 13.13
CA LYS A 134 -4.40 -2.62 13.36
C LYS A 134 -5.15 -3.35 14.47
N GLU A 135 -5.31 -2.73 15.63
CA GLU A 135 -6.04 -3.30 16.79
C GLU A 135 -7.48 -3.66 16.43
N LYS A 136 -8.20 -2.77 15.76
CA LYS A 136 -9.56 -3.06 15.28
C LYS A 136 -9.61 -4.24 14.30
N ARG A 137 -8.59 -4.40 13.47
CA ARG A 137 -8.49 -5.51 12.51
C ARG A 137 -8.17 -6.82 13.21
N LEU A 138 -7.27 -6.80 14.18
CA LEU A 138 -6.97 -7.96 15.03
C LEU A 138 -8.19 -8.37 15.85
N ALA A 139 -8.89 -7.43 16.48
CA ALA A 139 -10.12 -7.71 17.23
C ALA A 139 -11.24 -8.27 16.34
N LYS A 140 -11.32 -7.85 15.07
CA LYS A 140 -12.29 -8.38 14.10
C LYS A 140 -11.86 -9.72 13.49
N GLY A 141 -10.57 -10.04 13.49
CA GLY A 141 -10.00 -11.31 13.04
C GLY A 141 -9.87 -12.37 14.14
N ALA A 142 -9.92 -11.96 15.41
CA ALA A 142 -10.04 -12.86 16.55
C ALA A 142 -11.43 -13.52 16.49
N PRO A 143 -11.52 -14.87 16.39
CA PRO A 143 -12.82 -15.50 16.48
C PRO A 143 -13.34 -15.28 17.90
N ASP A 144 -14.61 -14.94 18.00
CA ASP A 144 -15.29 -14.79 19.29
C ASP A 144 -14.99 -16.03 20.15
N ALA A 145 -14.58 -15.85 21.41
CA ALA A 145 -14.17 -16.98 22.25
C ALA A 145 -15.31 -18.01 22.38
N GLU A 146 -16.54 -17.52 22.33
CA GLU A 146 -17.78 -18.29 22.30
C GLU A 146 -17.96 -19.04 20.96
N LEU A 147 -17.61 -18.42 19.83
CA LEU A 147 -17.63 -19.05 18.50
C LEU A 147 -16.53 -20.11 18.35
N GLN A 148 -15.33 -19.90 18.92
CA GLN A 148 -14.31 -20.96 18.99
C GLN A 148 -14.77 -22.14 19.84
N ALA A 149 -15.40 -21.86 20.99
CA ALA A 149 -15.96 -22.90 21.84
C ALA A 149 -17.06 -23.70 21.12
N LEU A 150 -17.94 -23.02 20.38
CA LEU A 150 -19.00 -23.65 19.58
C LEU A 150 -18.45 -24.47 18.40
N LEU A 151 -17.39 -23.98 17.74
CA LEU A 151 -16.72 -24.73 16.66
C LEU A 151 -16.02 -25.98 17.19
N ASN A 152 -15.39 -25.90 18.37
CA ASN A 152 -14.75 -27.04 19.02
C ASN A 152 -15.75 -28.06 19.57
N GLN A 153 -17.00 -27.65 19.84
CA GLN A 153 -18.10 -28.53 20.24
C GLN A 153 -18.85 -29.14 19.05
N ARG A 154 -18.55 -28.71 17.81
CA ARG A 154 -19.25 -29.21 16.63
C ARG A 154 -18.80 -30.64 16.32
N PRO A 155 -19.69 -31.64 16.34
CA PRO A 155 -19.31 -33.00 15.95
C PRO A 155 -18.92 -33.02 14.47
N GLU A 156 -17.80 -33.67 14.17
CA GLU A 156 -17.27 -33.81 12.81
C GLU A 156 -18.36 -34.32 11.86
N PRO A 157 -18.57 -33.66 10.70
CA PRO A 157 -19.53 -34.13 9.72
C PRO A 157 -19.12 -35.53 9.27
N ARG A 158 -20.00 -36.51 9.50
CA ARG A 158 -19.84 -37.88 8.99
C ARG A 158 -19.64 -37.81 7.48
N ARG A 159 -18.39 -37.90 7.02
CA ARG A 159 -18.10 -38.05 5.59
C ARG A 159 -18.79 -39.33 5.12
N PRO A 160 -19.70 -39.28 4.13
CA PRO A 160 -20.24 -40.50 3.58
C PRO A 160 -19.11 -41.30 2.95
N ALA A 161 -19.03 -42.59 3.27
CA ALA A 161 -18.06 -43.51 2.69
C ALA A 161 -18.18 -43.44 1.16
N ARG A 162 -17.07 -43.12 0.49
CA ARG A 162 -16.96 -43.27 -0.96
C ARG A 162 -17.13 -44.76 -1.27
N LYS A 163 -18.21 -45.10 -1.98
CA LYS A 163 -18.42 -46.42 -2.59
C LYS A 163 -17.57 -46.55 -3.84
#